data_AF-A0A0D3BTM1-F1
#
_entry.id   AF-A0A0D3BTM1-F1
#
_cell.length_a   1.000
_cell.length_b   1.000
_cell.length_c   1.000
_cell.angle_alpha   90.00
_cell.angle_beta   90.00
_cell.angle_gamma   90.00
#
_symmetry.space_group_name_H-M   'P 1'
#
loop_
_entity.id
_entity.type
_entity.pdbx_description
1 polymer ?
#
loop_
_entity_poly.entity_id
_entity_poly.type
_entity_poly.pdbx_seq_one_letter_code
_entity_poly.pdbx_strand_id
1 'polypeptide(L)'
;MITSLPDDIVVDILARVPRCDYPTLSLVLKQFRSLVKSNEIYVRRSLLRYTENCLYVCLSSSGNPNGRLYILRRKAIGNHCMVHISSLLRLRRGESFVAVGSMIYGFGGADNDHTTLSSSAFSIDCRSHTGKLLPNMPIPMADTVACFLDGKVYVFGHCKNKWETNEVLNSKEWDQGVCVLDDVMYYYDSYENCLNKYDPKERRWGVVKGLDELLAGIGFPYWTYIVRYSSNLVFYFRNREEEPSRAKTQKIWYAEISLGRRHGCDIWGKLEWCEQVMTVGEFTSLKSLGVMV
;
A
#
# COMPACT_ATOMS: atom_id res chain seq x y z
N MET A 1 -38.52 -8.75 26.50
CA MET A 1 -37.35 -7.88 26.26
C MET A 1 -36.17 -8.80 25.97
N ILE A 2 -35.53 -8.70 24.81
CA ILE A 2 -34.27 -9.42 24.58
C ILE A 2 -33.21 -8.72 25.44
N THR A 3 -32.65 -9.41 26.42
CA THR A 3 -31.49 -8.93 27.18
C THR A 3 -30.35 -8.70 26.19
N SER A 4 -29.82 -7.47 26.12
CA SER A 4 -28.64 -7.17 25.30
C SER A 4 -27.48 -8.03 25.76
N LEU A 5 -26.71 -8.57 24.81
CA LEU A 5 -25.47 -9.28 25.14
C LEU A 5 -24.53 -8.37 25.95
N PRO A 6 -23.82 -8.93 26.96
CA PRO A 6 -22.72 -8.26 27.63
C PRO A 6 -21.67 -7.73 26.64
N ASP A 7 -21.08 -6.56 26.96
CA ASP A 7 -20.13 -5.86 26.07
C ASP A 7 -18.91 -6.73 25.72
N ASP A 8 -18.41 -7.52 26.67
CA ASP A 8 -17.28 -8.43 26.49
C ASP A 8 -17.57 -9.52 25.44
N ILE A 9 -18.78 -10.10 25.46
CA ILE A 9 -19.20 -11.07 24.44
C ILE A 9 -19.36 -10.39 23.08
N VAL A 10 -19.92 -9.18 23.05
CA VAL A 10 -20.06 -8.42 21.80
C VAL A 10 -18.68 -8.08 21.20
N VAL A 11 -17.73 -7.65 22.03
CA VAL A 11 -16.34 -7.40 21.59
C VAL A 11 -15.72 -8.68 21.05
N ASP A 12 -15.92 -9.83 21.71
CA ASP A 12 -15.41 -11.12 21.25
C ASP A 12 -15.99 -11.52 19.89
N ILE A 13 -17.30 -11.31 19.68
CA ILE A 13 -17.97 -11.54 18.39
C ILE A 13 -17.42 -10.59 17.33
N LEU A 14 -17.42 -9.28 17.59
CA LEU A 14 -16.95 -8.26 16.65
C LEU A 14 -15.48 -8.46 16.27
N ALA A 15 -14.63 -8.91 17.21
CA ALA A 15 -13.23 -9.19 16.95
C ALA A 15 -13.02 -10.34 15.93
N ARG A 16 -13.98 -11.24 15.76
CA ARG A 16 -13.91 -12.33 14.77
C ARG A 16 -14.51 -11.96 13.41
N VAL A 17 -15.27 -10.88 13.34
CA VAL A 17 -15.88 -10.40 12.08
C VAL A 17 -14.83 -9.63 11.27
N PRO A 18 -14.76 -9.82 9.94
CA PRO A 18 -13.92 -9.01 9.07
C PRO A 18 -14.18 -7.50 9.22
N ARG A 19 -13.12 -6.68 9.23
CA ARG A 19 -13.26 -5.21 9.40
C ARG A 19 -14.02 -4.55 8.25
N CYS A 20 -14.08 -5.18 7.09
CA CYS A 20 -14.88 -4.70 5.96
C CYS A 20 -16.39 -4.61 6.29
N ASP A 21 -16.87 -5.41 7.26
CA ASP A 21 -18.28 -5.47 7.63
C ASP A 21 -18.64 -4.52 8.78
N TYR A 22 -17.64 -3.94 9.45
CA TYR A 22 -17.85 -3.00 10.56
C TYR A 22 -18.69 -1.77 10.23
N PRO A 23 -18.56 -1.13 9.04
CA PRO A 23 -19.45 -0.04 8.65
C PRO A 23 -20.92 -0.47 8.63
N THR A 24 -21.22 -1.66 8.10
CA THR A 24 -22.58 -2.21 8.05
C THR A 24 -23.09 -2.53 9.45
N LEU A 25 -22.28 -3.20 10.28
CA LEU A 25 -22.64 -3.52 11.66
C LEU A 25 -22.87 -2.28 12.52
N SER A 26 -22.11 -1.20 12.29
CA SER A 26 -22.28 0.10 12.97
C SER A 26 -23.60 0.80 12.66
N LEU A 27 -24.36 0.32 11.67
CA LEU A 27 -25.70 0.80 11.35
C LEU A 27 -26.79 0.02 12.09
N VAL A 28 -26.52 -1.21 12.51
CA VAL A 28 -27.52 -2.10 13.13
C VAL A 28 -27.79 -1.71 14.59
N LEU A 29 -26.74 -1.46 15.38
CA LEU A 29 -26.86 -1.14 16.81
C LEU A 29 -25.94 0.01 17.23
N LYS A 30 -26.43 0.86 18.14
CA LYS A 30 -25.64 1.95 18.76
C LYS A 30 -24.41 1.40 19.50
N GLN A 31 -24.56 0.24 20.16
CA GLN A 31 -23.49 -0.45 20.87
C GLN A 31 -22.35 -0.84 19.90
N PHE A 32 -22.67 -1.47 18.77
CA PHE A 32 -21.67 -1.81 17.74
C PHE A 32 -20.97 -0.58 17.20
N ARG A 33 -21.72 0.50 16.94
CA ARG A 33 -21.13 1.78 16.49
C ARG A 33 -20.13 2.34 17.50
N SER A 34 -20.38 2.19 18.80
CA SER A 34 -19.49 2.61 19.87
C SER A 34 -18.25 1.72 19.95
N LEU A 35 -18.46 0.39 19.98
CA LEU A 35 -17.39 -0.61 20.11
C LEU A 35 -16.45 -0.62 18.90
N VAL A 36 -16.96 -0.49 17.67
CA VAL A 36 -16.14 -0.41 16.44
C VAL A 36 -15.19 0.81 16.45
N LYS A 37 -15.55 1.88 17.18
CA LYS A 37 -14.70 3.05 17.37
C LYS A 37 -13.72 2.92 18.55
N SER A 38 -13.96 1.96 19.45
CA SER A 38 -13.11 1.71 20.61
C SER A 38 -11.84 0.97 20.21
N ASN A 39 -10.75 1.21 20.93
CA ASN A 39 -9.51 0.46 20.75
C ASN A 39 -9.63 -1.00 21.27
N GLU A 40 -10.64 -1.27 22.10
CA GLU A 40 -10.85 -2.57 22.75
C GLU A 40 -11.02 -3.71 21.76
N ILE A 41 -11.76 -3.50 20.67
CA ILE A 41 -11.91 -4.51 19.62
C ILE A 41 -10.56 -4.85 18.97
N TYR A 42 -9.68 -3.87 18.76
CA TYR A 42 -8.40 -4.11 18.10
C TYR A 42 -7.40 -4.80 19.04
N VAL A 43 -7.44 -4.47 20.33
CA VAL A 43 -6.70 -5.22 21.35
C VAL A 43 -7.18 -6.68 21.38
N ARG A 44 -8.49 -6.91 21.39
CA ARG A 44 -9.06 -8.26 21.40
C ARG A 44 -8.71 -9.05 20.14
N ARG A 45 -8.79 -8.44 18.97
CA ARG A 45 -8.36 -9.02 17.69
C ARG A 45 -6.91 -9.48 17.73
N SER A 46 -6.02 -8.61 18.21
CA SER A 46 -4.60 -8.92 18.35
C SER A 46 -4.37 -10.12 19.27
N LEU A 47 -5.05 -10.16 20.42
CA LEU A 47 -4.99 -11.31 21.36
C LEU A 47 -5.46 -12.61 20.73
N LEU A 48 -6.53 -12.55 19.93
CA LEU A 48 -7.10 -13.69 19.24
C LEU A 48 -6.39 -14.03 17.91
N ARG A 49 -5.37 -13.25 17.52
CA ARG A 49 -4.62 -13.38 16.26
C ARG A 49 -5.48 -13.21 15.01
N TYR A 50 -6.55 -12.41 15.09
CA TYR A 50 -7.34 -11.99 13.93
C TYR A 50 -6.76 -10.71 13.33
N THR A 51 -5.60 -10.83 12.69
CA THR A 51 -4.98 -9.75 11.91
C THR A 51 -5.47 -9.77 10.47
N GLU A 52 -5.74 -8.60 9.91
CA GLU A 52 -6.11 -8.42 8.50
C GLU A 52 -5.03 -7.62 7.78
N ASN A 53 -4.62 -8.12 6.61
CA ASN A 53 -3.77 -7.34 5.73
C ASN A 53 -4.65 -6.33 4.97
N CYS A 54 -4.26 -5.07 5.03
CA CYS A 54 -4.95 -3.96 4.37
C CYS A 54 -4.00 -3.31 3.37
N LEU A 55 -4.50 -2.99 2.18
CA LEU A 55 -3.73 -2.24 1.19
C LEU A 55 -4.11 -0.78 1.24
N TYR A 56 -3.10 0.06 1.36
CA TYR A 56 -3.23 1.50 1.29
C TYR A 56 -2.55 2.01 0.04
N VAL A 57 -3.19 2.98 -0.61
CA VAL A 57 -2.72 3.62 -1.84
C VAL A 57 -2.77 5.12 -1.68
N CYS A 58 -1.65 5.80 -1.86
CA CYS A 58 -1.54 7.24 -1.95
C CYS A 58 -1.53 7.66 -3.42
N LEU A 59 -2.47 8.52 -3.82
CA LEU A 59 -2.57 9.05 -5.19
C LEU A 59 -2.39 10.56 -5.18
N SER A 60 -1.53 11.08 -6.06
CA SER A 60 -1.33 12.53 -6.25
C SER A 60 -1.85 12.97 -7.62
N SER A 61 -2.51 14.13 -7.73
CA SER A 61 -3.11 14.60 -8.98
C SER A 61 -2.32 15.72 -9.67
N SER A 62 -2.44 15.84 -10.99
CA SER A 62 -1.80 16.93 -11.76
C SER A 62 -2.28 18.32 -11.32
N GLY A 63 -3.55 18.46 -10.92
CA GLY A 63 -4.12 19.72 -10.43
C GLY A 63 -4.07 19.92 -8.91
N ASN A 64 -3.72 18.89 -8.14
CA ASN A 64 -3.48 18.99 -6.70
C ASN A 64 -2.36 18.02 -6.31
N PRO A 65 -1.15 18.54 -6.10
CA PRO A 65 0.03 17.72 -5.80
C PRO A 65 -0.02 17.12 -4.39
N ASN A 66 -1.00 17.48 -3.56
CA ASN A 66 -1.20 16.78 -2.31
C ASN A 66 -1.78 15.38 -2.58
N GLY A 67 -1.05 14.37 -2.15
CA GLY A 67 -1.48 12.99 -2.15
C GLY A 67 -2.71 12.77 -1.27
N ARG A 68 -3.59 11.90 -1.74
CA ARG A 68 -4.78 11.42 -1.02
C ARG A 68 -4.60 9.94 -0.71
N LEU A 69 -4.89 9.56 0.52
CA LEU A 69 -4.79 8.17 0.96
C LEU A 69 -6.12 7.44 0.76
N TYR A 70 -6.02 6.25 0.19
CA TYR A 70 -7.12 5.33 -0.06
C TYR A 70 -6.81 3.99 0.58
N ILE A 71 -7.85 3.27 0.98
CA ILE A 71 -7.78 1.87 1.42
C ILE A 71 -8.53 1.00 0.42
N LEU A 72 -7.92 -0.11 0.00
CA LEU A 72 -8.61 -1.12 -0.79
C LEU A 72 -9.57 -1.90 0.13
N ARG A 73 -10.85 -1.93 -0.23
CA ARG A 73 -11.88 -2.69 0.48
C ARG A 73 -12.63 -3.61 -0.47
N ARG A 74 -13.02 -4.76 0.04
CA ARG A 74 -13.97 -5.65 -0.63
C ARG A 74 -15.39 -5.15 -0.38
N LYS A 75 -16.18 -5.02 -1.46
CA LYS A 75 -17.62 -4.73 -1.39
C LYS A 75 -18.40 -6.01 -1.09
N ALA A 76 -19.63 -5.86 -0.60
CA ALA A 76 -20.56 -6.97 -0.38
C ALA A 76 -20.84 -7.83 -1.63
N ILE A 77 -20.72 -7.23 -2.82
CA ILE A 77 -20.94 -7.89 -4.13
C ILE A 77 -19.69 -8.69 -4.57
N GLY A 78 -18.61 -8.67 -3.78
CA GLY A 78 -17.39 -9.45 -4.02
C GLY A 78 -16.23 -8.66 -4.62
N ASN A 79 -16.51 -7.57 -5.33
CA ASN A 79 -15.53 -6.73 -6.02
C ASN A 79 -14.75 -5.81 -5.08
N HIS A 80 -13.49 -5.53 -5.43
CA HIS A 80 -12.67 -4.56 -4.73
C HIS A 80 -12.97 -3.12 -5.15
N CYS A 81 -12.78 -2.20 -4.22
CA CYS A 81 -12.83 -0.77 -4.50
C CYS A 81 -11.86 -0.01 -3.60
N MET A 82 -11.33 1.09 -4.12
CA MET A 82 -10.56 2.02 -3.30
C MET A 82 -11.50 3.02 -2.63
N VAL A 83 -11.39 3.16 -1.31
CA VAL A 83 -12.19 4.09 -0.50
C VAL A 83 -11.28 5.18 0.06
N HIS A 84 -11.64 6.44 -0.19
CA HIS A 84 -10.89 7.60 0.27
C HIS A 84 -10.94 7.75 1.79
N ILE A 85 -9.80 7.98 2.43
CA ILE A 85 -9.70 8.24 3.85
C ILE A 85 -9.60 9.75 4.08
N SER A 86 -10.75 10.41 4.17
CA SER A 86 -10.88 11.87 4.24
C SER A 86 -10.41 12.49 5.57
N SER A 87 -10.21 11.69 6.62
CA SER A 87 -9.80 12.15 7.95
C SER A 87 -8.30 12.47 8.08
N LEU A 88 -7.49 12.25 7.05
CA LEU A 88 -6.03 12.25 7.15
C LEU A 88 -5.36 13.48 6.52
N LEU A 89 -4.15 13.76 7.00
CA LEU A 89 -3.29 14.87 6.59
C LEU A 89 -3.06 14.84 5.07
N ARG A 90 -3.02 16.04 4.45
CA ARG A 90 -2.63 16.20 3.05
C ARG A 90 -1.18 15.73 2.90
N LEU A 91 -0.98 14.67 2.12
CA LEU A 91 0.32 14.07 1.89
C LEU A 91 1.09 14.91 0.86
N ARG A 92 2.36 15.22 1.07
CA ARG A 92 3.17 15.99 0.12
C ARG A 92 3.77 15.10 -0.96
N ARG A 93 4.12 15.73 -2.09
CA ARG A 93 4.87 15.08 -3.17
C ARG A 93 6.27 14.69 -2.67
N GLY A 94 6.74 13.50 -3.04
CA GLY A 94 8.07 13.01 -2.68
C GLY A 94 8.19 12.48 -1.24
N GLU A 95 7.09 12.43 -0.48
CA GLU A 95 7.05 11.75 0.82
C GLU A 95 7.26 10.24 0.65
N SER A 96 8.04 9.65 1.56
CA SER A 96 8.15 8.20 1.74
C SER A 96 7.17 7.73 2.79
N PHE A 97 6.79 6.46 2.68
CA PHE A 97 5.92 5.79 3.63
C PHE A 97 6.53 4.45 4.04
N VAL A 98 6.37 4.08 5.31
CA VAL A 98 6.73 2.76 5.81
C VAL A 98 5.66 2.26 6.77
N ALA A 99 5.30 0.99 6.64
CA ALA A 99 4.38 0.31 7.55
C ALA A 99 5.16 -0.33 8.70
N VAL A 100 4.72 -0.10 9.94
CA VAL A 100 5.26 -0.74 11.15
C VAL A 100 4.09 -1.19 12.02
N GLY A 101 3.85 -2.50 12.07
CA GLY A 101 2.64 -3.04 12.69
C GLY A 101 1.37 -2.46 12.04
N SER A 102 0.47 -1.91 12.87
CA SER A 102 -0.78 -1.27 12.43
C SER A 102 -0.64 0.24 12.14
N MET A 103 0.58 0.73 11.98
CA MET A 103 0.87 2.16 11.81
C MET A 103 1.56 2.39 10.46
N ILE A 104 1.22 3.49 9.79
CA ILE A 104 1.97 4.02 8.65
C ILE A 104 2.72 5.24 9.13
N TYR A 105 4.01 5.32 8.84
CA TYR A 105 4.83 6.49 9.08
C TYR A 105 5.17 7.15 7.76
N GLY A 106 5.01 8.46 7.69
CA GLY A 106 5.33 9.27 6.51
C GLY A 106 6.41 10.30 6.82
N PHE A 107 7.32 10.50 5.88
CA PHE A 107 8.52 11.32 6.07
C PHE A 107 8.85 12.18 4.85
N GLY A 108 9.31 13.40 5.13
CA GLY A 108 9.96 14.27 4.15
C GLY A 108 9.03 14.86 3.12
N GLY A 109 9.49 14.86 1.86
CA GLY A 109 8.80 15.44 0.72
C GLY A 109 9.24 16.87 0.41
N ALA A 110 8.73 17.39 -0.69
CA ALA A 110 8.99 18.75 -1.14
C ALA A 110 7.68 19.52 -1.32
N ASP A 111 7.79 20.85 -1.30
CA ASP A 111 6.75 21.68 -1.89
C ASP A 111 6.65 21.46 -3.40
N ASN A 112 5.59 22.01 -4.00
CA ASN A 112 5.23 21.72 -5.39
C ASN A 112 6.31 22.16 -6.38
N ASP A 113 7.02 23.24 -6.04
CA ASP A 113 8.04 23.86 -6.88
C ASP A 113 9.43 23.24 -6.64
N HIS A 114 9.52 22.21 -5.78
CA HIS A 114 10.77 21.57 -5.35
C HIS A 114 11.79 22.56 -4.74
N THR A 115 11.31 23.71 -4.28
CA THR A 115 12.15 24.76 -3.71
C THR A 115 12.36 24.58 -2.22
N THR A 116 11.44 23.90 -1.52
CA THR A 116 11.50 23.71 -0.07
C THR A 116 11.43 22.24 0.27
N LEU A 117 12.53 21.71 0.81
CA LEU A 117 12.57 20.36 1.37
C LEU A 117 11.86 20.34 2.72
N SER A 118 11.17 19.25 3.01
CA SER A 118 10.47 19.08 4.28
C SER A 118 11.21 18.18 5.24
N SER A 119 11.18 18.55 6.52
CA SER A 119 11.54 17.67 7.63
C SER A 119 10.32 17.08 8.31
N SER A 120 9.10 17.23 7.76
CA SER A 120 7.90 16.73 8.42
C SER A 120 7.91 15.22 8.57
N ALA A 121 7.45 14.76 9.73
CA ALA A 121 7.17 13.37 10.01
C ALA A 121 5.77 13.25 10.62
N PHE A 122 5.06 12.20 10.26
CA PHE A 122 3.75 11.90 10.85
C PHE A 122 3.53 10.39 10.92
N SER A 123 2.55 10.00 11.73
CA SER A 123 2.05 8.62 11.82
C SER A 123 0.56 8.58 11.57
N ILE A 124 0.08 7.50 10.97
CA ILE A 124 -1.33 7.18 10.77
C ILE A 124 -1.60 5.85 11.46
N ASP A 125 -2.57 5.84 12.37
CA ASP A 125 -3.09 4.60 12.94
C ASP A 125 -4.11 3.98 11.97
N CYS A 126 -3.79 2.81 11.43
CA CYS A 126 -4.62 2.13 10.44
C CYS A 126 -5.89 1.48 11.02
N ARG A 127 -6.00 1.38 12.35
CA ARG A 127 -7.18 0.85 13.04
C ARG A 127 -8.31 1.88 13.04
N SER A 128 -7.99 3.09 13.49
CA SER A 128 -8.90 4.22 13.61
C SER A 128 -8.89 5.17 12.41
N HIS A 129 -7.95 5.01 11.47
CA HIS A 129 -7.71 5.95 10.36
C HIS A 129 -7.49 7.39 10.85
N THR A 130 -6.66 7.55 11.88
CA THR A 130 -6.32 8.85 12.49
C THR A 130 -4.84 9.18 12.36
N GLY A 131 -4.53 10.42 11.98
CA GLY A 131 -3.16 10.92 11.82
C GLY A 131 -2.67 11.71 13.04
N LYS A 132 -1.36 11.66 13.30
CA LYS A 132 -0.67 12.46 14.32
C LYS A 132 0.66 12.96 13.77
N LEU A 133 0.98 14.24 13.99
CA LEU A 133 2.29 14.79 13.70
C LEU A 133 3.34 14.25 14.68
N LEU A 134 4.51 13.94 14.16
CA LEU A 134 5.67 13.52 14.93
C LEU A 134 6.69 14.67 15.03
N PRO A 135 7.69 14.57 15.93
CA PRO A 135 8.84 15.46 15.87
C PRO A 135 9.45 15.47 14.47
N ASN A 136 9.84 16.66 14.00
CA ASN A 136 10.46 16.80 12.69
C ASN A 136 11.76 15.98 12.60
N MET A 137 12.03 15.48 11.40
CA MET A 137 13.32 14.89 11.07
C MET A 137 14.44 15.92 11.27
N PRO A 138 15.65 15.49 11.66
CA PRO A 138 16.77 16.41 11.85
C PRO A 138 17.18 17.14 10.56
N ILE A 139 17.00 16.47 9.41
CA ILE A 139 17.41 16.97 8.10
C ILE A 139 16.18 16.98 7.18
N PRO A 140 15.82 18.14 6.60
CA PRO A 140 14.81 18.20 5.54
C PRO A 140 15.28 17.45 4.29
N MET A 141 14.44 16.56 3.76
CA MET A 141 14.76 15.69 2.63
C MET A 141 13.57 15.55 1.66
N ALA A 142 13.87 15.47 0.36
CA ALA A 142 12.93 15.07 -0.69
C ALA A 142 13.36 13.75 -1.33
N ASP A 143 12.50 13.20 -2.20
CA ASP A 143 12.72 11.92 -2.88
C ASP A 143 13.16 10.83 -1.89
N THR A 144 12.43 10.79 -0.77
CA THR A 144 12.81 9.95 0.34
C THR A 144 12.43 8.50 0.10
N VAL A 145 13.19 7.59 0.70
CA VAL A 145 12.91 6.17 0.84
C VAL A 145 12.96 5.84 2.33
N ALA A 146 11.93 5.19 2.85
CA ALA A 146 11.84 4.79 4.25
C ALA A 146 11.78 3.26 4.36
N CYS A 147 12.51 2.70 5.34
CA CYS A 147 12.48 1.28 5.63
C CYS A 147 12.44 1.02 7.15
N PHE A 148 11.90 -0.13 7.52
CA PHE A 148 11.87 -0.59 8.92
C PHE A 148 12.84 -1.76 9.07
N LEU A 149 13.84 -1.58 9.93
CA LEU A 149 14.92 -2.53 10.16
C LEU A 149 15.29 -2.54 11.65
N ASP A 150 15.42 -3.73 12.24
CA ASP A 150 15.85 -3.92 13.63
C ASP A 150 15.09 -3.07 14.66
N GLY A 151 13.76 -2.98 14.49
CA GLY A 151 12.91 -2.22 15.40
C GLY A 151 12.97 -0.69 15.21
N LYS A 152 13.67 -0.20 14.18
CA LYS A 152 13.86 1.23 13.90
C LYS A 152 13.43 1.58 12.48
N VAL A 153 13.00 2.81 12.30
CA VAL A 153 12.72 3.37 10.97
C VAL A 153 13.94 4.16 10.51
N TYR A 154 14.43 3.84 9.32
CA TYR A 154 15.48 4.58 8.63
C TYR A 154 14.86 5.28 7.43
N VAL A 155 15.26 6.53 7.19
CA VAL A 155 14.84 7.29 6.02
C VAL A 155 16.03 7.95 5.36
N PHE A 156 16.12 7.72 4.07
CA PHE A 156 17.16 8.20 3.16
C PHE A 156 16.51 9.12 2.14
N GLY A 157 17.25 10.06 1.56
CA GLY A 157 16.71 10.94 0.52
C GLY A 157 17.67 12.05 0.16
N HIS A 158 17.21 12.94 -0.70
CA HIS A 158 17.98 14.08 -1.16
C HIS A 158 17.88 15.24 -0.17
N CYS A 159 19.03 15.77 0.29
CA CYS A 159 19.11 16.99 1.10
C CYS A 159 19.99 18.05 0.40
N LYS A 160 19.70 19.34 0.61
CA LYS A 160 20.40 20.43 -0.11
C LYS A 160 21.89 20.59 0.25
N ASN A 161 22.39 19.97 1.33
CA ASN A 161 23.64 20.39 1.98
C ASN A 161 24.65 19.28 2.35
N LYS A 162 24.72 18.13 1.65
CA LYS A 162 25.89 17.23 1.78
C LYS A 162 25.97 16.23 0.61
N TRP A 163 26.99 16.40 -0.23
CA TRP A 163 27.44 15.35 -1.13
C TRP A 163 28.38 14.42 -0.36
N GLU A 164 27.85 13.32 0.14
CA GLU A 164 28.63 12.09 0.24
C GLU A 164 27.93 11.10 -0.70
N THR A 165 28.45 11.02 -1.92
CA THR A 165 28.01 10.09 -2.95
C THR A 165 28.21 8.66 -2.45
N ASN A 166 27.18 8.08 -1.84
CA ASN A 166 26.99 6.64 -1.92
C ASN A 166 26.30 6.38 -3.26
N GLU A 167 27.10 6.04 -4.28
CA GLU A 167 26.65 5.72 -5.64
C GLU A 167 25.58 4.62 -5.71
N VAL A 168 25.37 3.88 -4.61
CA VAL A 168 24.35 2.84 -4.48
C VAL A 168 22.91 3.39 -4.46
N LEU A 169 22.69 4.64 -4.06
CA LEU A 169 21.34 5.22 -3.87
C LEU A 169 20.89 6.15 -5.01
N ASN A 170 21.71 6.34 -6.05
CA ASN A 170 21.49 7.35 -7.10
C ASN A 170 20.85 6.80 -8.38
N SER A 171 20.11 5.70 -8.28
CA SER A 171 19.25 5.26 -9.39
C SER A 171 17.85 5.84 -9.18
N LYS A 172 17.36 6.56 -10.18
CA LYS A 172 15.97 7.05 -10.27
C LYS A 172 14.93 5.92 -10.39
N GLU A 173 15.33 4.66 -10.21
CA GLU A 173 14.53 3.47 -10.54
C GLU A 173 14.12 2.65 -9.30
N TRP A 174 14.64 2.94 -8.10
CA TRP A 174 14.29 2.19 -6.89
C TRP A 174 12.89 2.53 -6.32
N ASP A 175 12.28 3.63 -6.77
CA ASP A 175 10.99 4.10 -6.27
C ASP A 175 9.80 3.35 -6.91
N GLN A 176 10.05 2.44 -7.86
CA GLN A 176 9.01 1.75 -8.62
C GLN A 176 9.35 0.26 -8.80
N GLY A 177 8.68 -0.61 -8.04
CA GLY A 177 8.46 -1.97 -8.50
C GLY A 177 9.31 -3.07 -7.87
N VAL A 178 9.98 -2.84 -6.73
CA VAL A 178 10.60 -3.94 -5.96
C VAL A 178 9.72 -4.33 -4.77
N CYS A 179 9.47 -5.63 -4.61
CA CYS A 179 8.73 -6.19 -3.48
C CYS A 179 9.48 -7.42 -2.92
N VAL A 180 9.62 -7.51 -1.60
CA VAL A 180 10.22 -8.69 -0.95
C VAL A 180 9.11 -9.56 -0.35
N LEU A 181 9.07 -10.82 -0.74
CA LEU A 181 8.13 -11.82 -0.26
C LEU A 181 8.87 -13.15 -0.03
N ASP A 182 8.74 -13.71 1.17
CA ASP A 182 9.42 -14.94 1.60
C ASP A 182 10.93 -14.96 1.33
N ASP A 183 11.62 -13.88 1.72
CA ASP A 183 13.05 -13.62 1.50
C ASP A 183 13.50 -13.55 0.02
N VAL A 184 12.56 -13.56 -0.93
CA VAL A 184 12.83 -13.42 -2.36
C VAL A 184 12.43 -12.01 -2.79
N MET A 185 13.32 -11.36 -3.52
CA MET A 185 13.06 -10.05 -4.12
C MET A 185 12.37 -10.25 -5.45
N TYR A 186 11.30 -9.51 -5.70
CA TYR A 186 10.53 -9.49 -6.94
C TYR A 186 10.58 -8.11 -7.53
N TYR A 187 10.75 -8.01 -8.84
CA TYR A 187 10.59 -6.74 -9.53
C TYR A 187 9.96 -6.92 -10.91
N TYR A 188 9.16 -5.94 -11.32
CA TYR A 188 8.58 -5.94 -12.66
C TYR A 188 9.50 -5.20 -13.61
N ASP A 189 9.95 -5.91 -14.64
CA ASP A 189 10.72 -5.34 -15.73
C ASP A 189 9.75 -4.88 -16.82
N SER A 190 9.63 -3.56 -16.95
CA SER A 190 8.77 -2.92 -17.93
C SER A 190 9.27 -3.04 -19.36
N TYR A 191 10.58 -3.24 -19.57
CA TYR A 191 11.20 -3.37 -20.88
C TYR A 191 11.01 -4.77 -21.43
N GLU A 192 11.31 -5.77 -20.61
CA GLU A 192 11.15 -7.19 -20.96
C GLU A 192 9.72 -7.69 -20.70
N ASN A 193 8.85 -6.85 -20.12
CA ASN A 193 7.46 -7.15 -19.80
C ASN A 193 7.31 -8.45 -18.98
N CYS A 194 8.17 -8.63 -17.98
CA CYS A 194 8.24 -9.84 -17.18
C CYS A 194 8.39 -9.53 -15.69
N LEU A 195 7.89 -10.43 -14.83
CA LEU A 195 8.12 -10.37 -13.39
C LEU A 195 9.38 -11.16 -13.05
N ASN A 196 10.44 -10.45 -12.71
CA ASN A 196 11.70 -11.02 -12.28
C ASN A 196 11.72 -11.30 -10.78
N LYS A 197 12.57 -12.25 -10.40
CA LYS A 197 12.87 -12.59 -9.02
C LYS A 197 14.37 -12.76 -8.79
N TYR A 198 14.80 -12.47 -7.59
CA TYR A 198 16.13 -12.75 -7.09
C TYR A 198 16.04 -13.50 -5.77
N ASP A 199 16.61 -14.69 -5.72
CA ASP A 199 16.77 -15.46 -4.50
C ASP A 199 18.16 -15.14 -3.91
N PRO A 200 18.26 -14.40 -2.78
CA PRO A 200 19.55 -14.03 -2.20
C PRO A 200 20.32 -15.23 -1.64
N LYS A 201 19.62 -16.30 -1.23
CA LYS A 201 20.24 -17.51 -0.67
C LYS A 201 20.92 -18.30 -1.78
N GLU A 202 20.32 -18.35 -2.96
CA GLU A 202 20.87 -19.02 -4.15
C GLU A 202 21.71 -18.08 -5.02
N ARG A 203 21.69 -16.77 -4.74
CA ARG A 203 22.32 -15.70 -5.54
C ARG A 203 21.93 -15.76 -7.01
N ARG A 204 20.66 -16.05 -7.30
CA ARG A 204 20.20 -16.35 -8.64
C ARG A 204 18.98 -15.50 -9.03
N TRP A 205 19.05 -14.99 -10.26
CA TRP A 205 17.93 -14.37 -10.95
C TRP A 205 17.06 -15.42 -11.67
N GLY A 206 15.78 -15.13 -11.81
CA GLY A 206 14.89 -15.89 -12.66
C GLY A 206 13.60 -15.13 -12.97
N VAL A 207 12.81 -15.67 -13.87
CA VAL A 207 11.51 -15.11 -14.26
C VAL A 207 10.39 -15.90 -13.58
N VAL A 208 9.37 -15.20 -13.07
CA VAL A 208 8.13 -15.80 -12.58
C VAL A 208 7.28 -16.21 -13.77
N LYS A 209 6.93 -17.49 -13.85
CA LYS A 209 6.18 -18.08 -14.97
C LYS A 209 4.67 -17.98 -14.76
N GLY A 210 3.89 -18.08 -15.84
CA GLY A 210 2.42 -18.21 -15.78
C GLY A 210 1.65 -16.90 -15.66
N LEU A 211 2.30 -15.77 -15.97
CA LEU A 211 1.71 -14.43 -15.90
C LEU A 211 1.59 -13.76 -17.28
N ASP A 212 1.86 -14.48 -18.36
CA ASP A 212 1.99 -13.95 -19.72
C ASP A 212 0.74 -13.16 -20.17
N GLU A 213 -0.45 -13.71 -19.90
CA GLU A 213 -1.74 -13.06 -20.22
C GLU A 213 -1.95 -11.75 -19.45
N LEU A 214 -1.65 -11.75 -18.15
CA LEU A 214 -1.76 -10.55 -17.30
C LEU A 214 -0.83 -9.45 -17.82
N LEU A 215 0.44 -9.80 -18.06
CA LEU A 215 1.47 -8.84 -18.45
C LEU A 215 1.23 -8.32 -19.87
N ALA A 216 0.63 -9.11 -20.77
CA ALA A 216 0.20 -8.65 -22.08
C ALA A 216 -0.89 -7.56 -22.01
N GLY A 217 -1.75 -7.61 -20.98
CA GLY A 217 -2.80 -6.62 -20.73
C GLY A 217 -2.32 -5.30 -20.10
N ILE A 218 -1.05 -5.21 -19.68
CA ILE A 218 -0.50 -3.98 -19.11
C ILE A 218 -0.22 -2.97 -20.25
N GLY A 219 -0.85 -1.80 -20.17
CA GLY A 219 -0.79 -0.77 -21.21
C GLY A 219 0.36 0.20 -21.07
N PHE A 220 0.75 0.52 -19.83
CA PHE A 220 1.75 1.54 -19.53
C PHE A 220 2.70 0.99 -18.46
N PRO A 221 3.82 0.37 -18.88
CA PRO A 221 4.60 -0.44 -17.95
C PRO A 221 5.39 0.42 -16.95
N TYR A 222 5.69 1.69 -17.28
CA TYR A 222 6.19 2.72 -16.33
C TYR A 222 5.19 3.14 -15.24
N TRP A 223 3.96 2.60 -15.27
CA TRP A 223 2.88 2.89 -14.32
C TRP A 223 2.42 1.60 -13.62
N THR A 224 3.35 0.67 -13.41
CA THR A 224 3.09 -0.60 -12.73
C THR A 224 3.73 -0.57 -11.35
N TYR A 225 2.94 -0.85 -10.32
CA TYR A 225 3.40 -0.87 -8.94
C TYR A 225 3.15 -2.23 -8.33
N ILE A 226 4.18 -2.80 -7.71
CA ILE A 226 4.09 -4.07 -6.99
C ILE A 226 4.13 -3.79 -5.50
N VAL A 227 3.21 -4.41 -4.76
CA VAL A 227 3.20 -4.37 -3.31
C VAL A 227 2.91 -5.74 -2.72
N ARG A 228 3.47 -6.00 -1.55
CA ARG A 228 3.15 -7.19 -0.78
C ARG A 228 1.74 -7.06 -0.19
N TYR A 229 0.92 -8.08 -0.43
CA TYR A 229 -0.37 -8.24 0.21
C TYR A 229 -0.49 -9.61 0.84
N SER A 230 -0.37 -9.70 2.17
CA SER A 230 -0.35 -10.98 2.86
C SER A 230 0.79 -11.89 2.34
N SER A 231 0.46 -13.02 1.74
CA SER A 231 1.33 -13.99 1.06
C SER A 231 1.38 -13.81 -0.46
N ASN A 232 0.73 -12.77 -0.99
CA ASN A 232 0.54 -12.55 -2.42
C ASN A 232 1.25 -11.26 -2.85
N LEU A 233 1.50 -11.15 -4.15
CA LEU A 233 1.88 -9.90 -4.80
C LEU A 233 0.65 -9.23 -5.37
N VAL A 234 0.62 -7.91 -5.29
CA VAL A 234 -0.42 -7.10 -5.91
C VAL A 234 0.19 -6.16 -6.92
N PHE A 235 -0.42 -6.11 -8.10
CA PHE A 235 -0.11 -5.17 -9.17
C PHE A 235 -1.18 -4.09 -9.22
N TYR A 236 -0.75 -2.83 -9.21
CA TYR A 236 -1.55 -1.72 -9.70
C TYR A 236 -1.04 -1.30 -11.06
N PHE A 237 -1.94 -1.23 -12.05
CA PHE A 237 -1.57 -0.93 -13.43
C PHE A 237 -2.71 -0.24 -14.18
N ARG A 238 -2.40 0.22 -15.40
CA ARG A 238 -3.39 0.68 -16.37
C ARG A 238 -3.54 -0.38 -17.47
N ASN A 239 -4.78 -0.71 -17.80
CA ASN A 239 -5.09 -1.69 -18.84
C ASN A 239 -4.80 -1.10 -20.24
N ARG A 240 -4.19 -1.91 -21.11
CA ARG A 240 -3.80 -1.58 -22.50
C ARG A 240 -4.99 -1.33 -23.41
N GLU A 241 -6.09 -2.06 -23.21
CA GLU A 241 -7.28 -1.96 -24.06
C GLU A 241 -8.04 -0.64 -23.89
N GLU A 242 -7.65 0.18 -22.91
CA GLU A 242 -8.21 1.49 -22.69
C GLU A 242 -7.48 2.54 -23.55
N GLU A 243 -8.09 2.87 -24.70
CA GLU A 243 -7.62 3.92 -25.62
C GLU A 243 -7.17 5.20 -24.89
N PRO A 244 -6.15 5.91 -25.40
CA PRO A 244 -5.80 7.26 -24.97
C PRO A 244 -6.76 8.31 -25.57
N SER A 245 -8.05 8.02 -25.69
CA SER A 245 -8.99 8.91 -26.36
C SER A 245 -9.51 9.99 -25.41
N ARG A 246 -8.78 11.12 -25.31
CA ARG A 246 -9.25 12.43 -24.79
C ARG A 246 -9.90 12.46 -23.39
N ALA A 247 -9.91 11.35 -22.65
CA ALA A 247 -10.60 11.23 -21.38
C ALA A 247 -9.80 11.94 -20.28
N LYS A 248 -10.46 12.86 -19.56
CA LYS A 248 -9.90 13.52 -18.36
C LYS A 248 -9.77 12.57 -17.15
N THR A 249 -10.04 11.28 -17.33
CA THR A 249 -10.08 10.28 -16.27
C THR A 249 -9.27 9.05 -16.62
N GLN A 250 -8.60 8.49 -15.63
CA GLN A 250 -7.78 7.29 -15.69
C GLN A 250 -8.41 6.22 -14.80
N LYS A 251 -8.31 4.96 -15.21
CA LYS A 251 -8.76 3.82 -14.42
C LYS A 251 -7.57 3.08 -13.84
N ILE A 252 -7.68 2.71 -12.57
CA ILE A 252 -6.67 1.94 -11.85
C ILE A 252 -7.17 0.51 -11.75
N TRP A 253 -6.38 -0.41 -12.28
CA TRP A 253 -6.59 -1.84 -12.19
C TRP A 253 -5.77 -2.44 -11.06
N TYR A 254 -6.32 -3.49 -10.45
CA TYR A 254 -5.72 -4.28 -9.40
C TYR A 254 -5.65 -5.72 -9.87
N ALA A 255 -4.47 -6.34 -9.75
CA ALA A 255 -4.31 -7.77 -9.90
C ALA A 255 -3.64 -8.38 -8.67
N GLU A 256 -4.20 -9.47 -8.16
CA GLU A 256 -3.64 -10.24 -7.06
C GLU A 256 -3.04 -11.54 -7.58
N ILE A 257 -1.80 -11.80 -7.20
CA ILE A 257 -1.00 -12.90 -7.71
C ILE A 257 -0.51 -13.73 -6.53
N SER A 258 -0.95 -14.99 -6.47
CA SER A 258 -0.36 -15.97 -5.58
C SER A 258 0.90 -16.56 -6.22
N LEU A 259 1.91 -16.85 -5.40
CA LEU A 259 3.16 -17.45 -5.85
C LEU A 259 3.28 -18.87 -5.33
N GLY A 260 3.65 -19.80 -6.22
CA GLY A 260 3.91 -21.19 -5.88
C GLY A 260 5.26 -21.65 -6.42
N ARG A 261 6.02 -22.40 -5.62
CA ARG A 261 7.19 -23.13 -6.12
C ARG A 261 6.72 -24.42 -6.78
N ARG A 262 7.20 -24.69 -8.00
CA ARG A 262 7.06 -25.99 -8.69
C ARG A 262 8.46 -26.50 -8.98
N HIS A 263 8.69 -27.81 -8.81
CA HIS A 263 9.94 -28.56 -9.01
C HIS A 263 11.24 -27.72 -9.09
N GLY A 264 12.08 -27.82 -8.06
CA GLY A 264 13.33 -27.07 -8.00
C GLY A 264 13.07 -25.62 -7.60
N CYS A 265 13.67 -24.69 -8.35
CA CYS A 265 13.76 -23.29 -7.95
C CYS A 265 12.88 -22.37 -8.80
N ASP A 266 12.00 -22.95 -9.62
CA ASP A 266 11.03 -22.21 -10.43
C ASP A 266 9.88 -21.70 -9.56
N ILE A 267 9.48 -20.45 -9.81
CA ILE A 267 8.31 -19.84 -9.15
C ILE A 267 7.30 -19.54 -10.25
N TRP A 268 6.07 -19.97 -10.00
CA TRP A 268 4.91 -19.74 -10.84
C TRP A 268 3.98 -18.76 -10.16
N GLY A 269 3.53 -17.76 -10.89
CA GLY A 269 2.44 -16.88 -10.49
C GLY A 269 1.11 -17.46 -10.94
N LYS A 270 0.09 -17.32 -10.10
CA LYS A 270 -1.31 -17.58 -10.45
C LYS A 270 -2.12 -16.32 -10.17
N LEU A 271 -2.85 -15.87 -11.18
CA LEU A 271 -3.78 -14.76 -11.06
C LEU A 271 -4.99 -15.19 -10.21
N GLU A 272 -5.17 -14.56 -9.05
CA GLU A 272 -6.31 -14.79 -8.17
C GLU A 272 -7.44 -13.81 -8.45
N TRP A 273 -7.10 -12.55 -8.74
CA TRP A 273 -8.06 -11.49 -9.06
C TRP A 273 -7.48 -10.53 -10.09
N CYS A 274 -8.32 -9.97 -10.95
CA CYS A 274 -7.98 -8.87 -11.85
C CYS A 274 -9.23 -8.03 -12.12
N GLU A 275 -9.27 -6.79 -11.64
CA GLU A 275 -10.42 -5.91 -11.83
C GLU A 275 -10.09 -4.42 -11.71
N GLN A 276 -10.99 -3.58 -12.22
CA GLN A 276 -10.92 -2.13 -12.04
C GLN A 276 -11.37 -1.75 -10.62
N VAL A 277 -10.52 -1.06 -9.86
CA VAL A 277 -10.80 -0.70 -8.46
C VAL A 277 -11.12 0.78 -8.26
N MET A 278 -10.80 1.62 -9.24
CA MET A 278 -11.05 3.06 -9.18
C MET A 278 -11.03 3.71 -10.56
N THR A 279 -11.84 4.77 -10.72
CA THR A 279 -11.68 5.77 -11.78
C THR A 279 -11.32 7.10 -11.11
N VAL A 280 -10.21 7.69 -11.51
CA VAL A 280 -9.73 8.99 -11.00
C VAL A 280 -9.59 9.98 -12.14
N GLY A 281 -9.44 11.27 -11.81
CA GLY A 281 -8.91 12.24 -12.78
C GLY A 281 -7.46 11.92 -13.13
N GLU A 282 -6.81 12.83 -13.85
CA GLU A 282 -5.38 12.71 -14.12
C GLU A 282 -4.58 12.70 -12.80
N PHE A 283 -3.95 11.56 -12.51
CA PHE A 283 -2.99 11.42 -11.42
C PHE A 283 -1.56 11.42 -11.95
N THR A 284 -0.57 11.67 -11.09
CA THR A 284 0.85 11.79 -11.47
C THR A 284 1.74 10.80 -10.74
N SER A 285 1.29 10.28 -9.60
CA SER A 285 2.00 9.25 -8.85
C SER A 285 1.06 8.37 -8.04
N LEU A 286 1.47 7.13 -7.85
CA LEU A 286 0.84 6.16 -6.97
C LEU A 286 1.92 5.58 -6.06
N LYS A 287 1.70 5.60 -4.74
CA LYS A 287 2.50 4.83 -3.78
C LYS A 287 1.57 3.87 -3.06
N SER A 288 2.01 2.64 -2.82
CA SER A 288 1.17 1.65 -2.15
C SER A 288 1.95 0.89 -1.09
N LEU A 289 1.23 0.41 -0.09
CA LEU A 289 1.81 -0.27 1.07
C LEU A 289 0.80 -1.23 1.70
N GLY A 290 1.27 -2.43 2.05
CA GLY A 290 0.54 -3.40 2.83
C GLY A 290 0.73 -3.14 4.33
N VAL A 291 -0.36 -3.14 5.09
CA VAL A 291 -0.35 -2.95 6.55
C VAL A 291 -1.10 -4.09 7.20
N MET A 292 -0.52 -4.65 8.26
CA MET A 292 -1.18 -5.65 9.10
C MET A 292 -1.94 -4.93 10.22
N VAL A 293 -3.24 -5.18 10.33
CA VAL A 293 -4.12 -4.50 11.30
C VAL A 293 -4.91 -5.47 12.15
#